data_AF-A0A8T4E2Y4-F1
#
_entry.id   AF-A0A8T4E2Y4-F1
#
_cell.length_a   1.000
_cell.length_b   1.000
_cell.length_c   1.000
_cell.angle_alpha   90.00
_cell.angle_beta   90.00
_cell.angle_gamma   90.00
#
_symmetry.space_group_name_H-M   'P 1'
#
loop_
_entity.id
_entity.type
_entity.pdbx_description
1 polymer ?
#
loop_
_entity_poly.entity_id
_entity_poly.type
_entity_poly.pdbx_seq_one_letter_code
_entity_poly.pdbx_strand_id
1 'polypeptide(L)'
;MFGFLKQKVKEVLDKVKVPSKEEKKKGEPKEKKKVVSEEKLPQKALKEESLPKAPASKVESFSTREPTATAKSKPGAEASTEKMREKEKKGFGFSLFSKKLSEKDLEELKIGLVRANMSYEAAEKIVEALRDTEKKAADEVLREQLIELLGTERFDLVKFVKDRMKTQKAVTILFFGFNGAGKTTTIAKIGHLLKKNGVPVVFAAGDTFRAAAIEQLSAHAKNLGIEIVKHKYGGDPAAVIFDAKKHAEKIHGVVLGDTAGRLHTDKGLMEELKKVMRVNSPDFKILVMDSLTGSDIVTQLENFSAIGFDGLIFTKVEINEKGGSIFSVRQHTDKPILFLGTGQGYGDLMEFDPEKIVEKLDL
;
A
#
# COMPACT_ATOMS: atom_id res chain seq x y z
N MET A 1 -25.74 -40.83 20.55
CA MET A 1 -25.93 -39.37 20.34
C MET A 1 -26.82 -38.98 19.14
N PHE A 2 -27.35 -39.91 18.34
CA PHE A 2 -28.15 -39.59 17.13
C PHE A 2 -29.69 -39.56 17.32
N GLY A 3 -30.21 -39.88 18.51
CA GLY A 3 -31.66 -39.83 18.79
C GLY A 3 -32.20 -38.43 19.09
N PHE A 4 -31.41 -37.63 19.81
CA PHE A 4 -31.81 -36.30 20.28
C PHE A 4 -31.95 -35.27 19.15
N LEU A 5 -31.14 -35.41 18.09
CA LEU A 5 -31.17 -34.51 16.94
C LEU A 5 -32.39 -34.75 16.04
N LYS A 6 -32.82 -36.01 15.87
CA LYS A 6 -34.04 -36.34 15.10
C LYS A 6 -35.31 -35.84 15.77
N GLN A 7 -35.34 -35.81 17.10
CA GLN A 7 -36.50 -35.37 17.87
C GLN A 7 -36.68 -33.84 17.78
N LYS A 8 -35.57 -33.07 17.86
CA LYS A 8 -35.59 -31.62 17.65
C LYS A 8 -35.93 -31.19 16.22
N VAL A 9 -35.51 -31.95 15.20
CA VAL A 9 -35.86 -31.64 13.80
C VAL A 9 -37.35 -31.88 13.55
N LYS A 10 -37.95 -32.88 14.19
CA LYS A 10 -39.39 -33.18 14.05
C LYS A 10 -40.28 -32.13 14.72
N GLU A 11 -39.89 -31.61 15.89
CA GLU A 11 -40.62 -30.52 16.57
C GLU A 11 -40.61 -29.19 15.80
N VAL A 12 -39.55 -28.91 15.02
CA VAL A 12 -39.46 -27.69 14.21
C VAL A 12 -40.30 -27.81 12.93
N LEU A 13 -40.39 -29.01 12.34
CA LEU A 13 -41.19 -29.26 11.14
C LEU A 13 -42.71 -29.25 11.42
N ASP A 14 -43.15 -29.65 12.62
CA ASP A 14 -44.57 -29.64 12.99
C ASP A 14 -45.11 -28.23 13.32
N LYS A 15 -44.24 -27.23 13.53
CA LYS A 15 -44.62 -25.83 13.80
C LYS A 15 -44.83 -24.98 12.54
N VAL A 16 -44.57 -25.52 11.35
CA VAL A 16 -44.81 -24.83 10.07
C VAL A 16 -45.96 -25.53 9.34
N LYS A 17 -47.18 -25.37 9.87
CA LYS A 17 -48.42 -25.67 9.14
C LYS A 17 -49.09 -24.36 8.75
N VAL A 18 -48.95 -24.00 7.47
CA VAL A 18 -49.76 -22.97 6.80
C VAL A 18 -51.11 -23.60 6.47
N PRO A 19 -52.26 -23.00 6.83
CA PRO A 19 -53.55 -23.48 6.34
C PRO A 19 -53.81 -22.98 4.91
N SER A 20 -54.20 -23.92 4.05
CA SER A 20 -54.73 -23.71 2.70
C SER A 20 -56.27 -23.70 2.70
N LYS A 21 -56.87 -22.91 1.79
CA LYS A 21 -58.22 -22.94 1.15
C LYS A 21 -58.76 -21.49 1.07
N GLU A 22 -59.48 -21.00 0.07
CA GLU A 22 -60.10 -21.49 -1.17
C GLU A 22 -60.50 -20.24 -2.00
N GLU A 23 -60.73 -20.41 -3.30
CA GLU A 23 -61.05 -19.37 -4.30
C GLU A 23 -62.44 -18.72 -4.16
N LYS A 24 -62.60 -17.45 -4.59
CA LYS A 24 -63.63 -17.01 -5.57
C LYS A 24 -63.53 -15.53 -6.02
N LYS A 25 -63.26 -15.39 -7.32
CA LYS A 25 -63.76 -14.47 -8.38
C LYS A 25 -64.13 -12.98 -8.13
N LYS A 26 -63.50 -12.17 -9.01
CA LYS A 26 -63.98 -11.05 -9.87
C LYS A 26 -64.37 -9.69 -9.24
N GLY A 27 -63.64 -8.67 -9.70
CA GLY A 27 -64.09 -7.28 -9.85
C GLY A 27 -62.92 -6.35 -10.19
N GLU A 28 -62.81 -5.89 -11.44
CA GLU A 28 -62.01 -4.69 -11.77
C GLU A 28 -62.61 -3.47 -11.06
N PRO A 29 -61.80 -2.49 -10.65
CA PRO A 29 -61.91 -1.22 -11.37
C PRO A 29 -60.61 -0.37 -11.46
N LYS A 30 -60.42 0.19 -12.66
CA LYS A 30 -60.08 1.59 -13.02
C LYS A 30 -59.03 2.37 -12.20
N GLU A 31 -58.06 2.87 -12.98
CA GLU A 31 -57.17 4.00 -12.69
C GLU A 31 -57.81 5.13 -11.88
N LYS A 32 -57.11 5.54 -10.81
CA LYS A 32 -57.08 6.93 -10.35
C LYS A 32 -55.65 7.31 -9.96
N LYS A 33 -55.10 8.28 -10.69
CA LYS A 33 -53.93 9.07 -10.30
C LYS A 33 -54.16 9.63 -8.89
N LYS A 34 -53.24 9.39 -7.97
CA LYS A 34 -53.13 10.13 -6.72
C LYS A 34 -51.71 10.66 -6.58
N VAL A 35 -51.62 11.97 -6.70
CA VAL A 35 -50.50 12.82 -6.32
C VAL A 35 -50.21 12.58 -4.84
N VAL A 36 -48.99 12.19 -4.49
CA VAL A 36 -48.52 12.18 -3.10
C VAL A 36 -47.79 13.49 -2.87
N SER A 37 -48.44 14.33 -2.08
CA SER A 37 -47.94 15.56 -1.50
C SER A 37 -46.81 15.30 -0.51
N GLU A 38 -45.79 16.16 -0.53
CA GLU A 38 -44.74 16.25 0.49
C GLU A 38 -45.35 16.44 1.88
N GLU A 39 -45.04 15.51 2.78
CA GLU A 39 -45.36 15.64 4.20
C GLU A 39 -44.13 16.19 4.93
N LYS A 40 -44.24 17.45 5.38
CA LYS A 40 -43.26 18.13 6.22
C LYS A 40 -43.16 17.44 7.57
N LEU A 41 -41.96 16.96 7.91
CA LEU A 41 -41.60 16.55 9.27
C LEU A 41 -41.45 17.79 10.18
N PRO A 42 -41.93 17.73 11.44
CA PRO A 42 -41.90 18.85 12.37
C PRO A 42 -40.48 19.17 12.86
N GLN A 43 -40.07 20.44 12.74
CA GLN A 43 -38.88 20.99 13.39
C GLN A 43 -39.07 20.98 14.91
N LYS A 44 -38.31 20.12 15.59
CA LYS A 44 -38.13 20.17 17.04
C LYS A 44 -36.82 20.90 17.32
N ALA A 45 -36.92 22.06 17.99
CA ALA A 45 -35.80 22.88 18.40
C ALA A 45 -34.83 22.08 19.28
N LEU A 46 -33.60 21.90 18.81
CA LEU A 46 -32.47 21.46 19.61
C LEU A 46 -31.82 22.71 20.22
N LYS A 47 -31.77 22.75 21.56
CA LYS A 47 -30.99 23.70 22.33
C LYS A 47 -29.51 23.50 22.00
N GLU A 48 -28.80 24.59 21.73
CA GLU A 48 -27.34 24.61 21.68
C GLU A 48 -26.78 24.23 23.05
N GLU A 49 -26.08 23.10 23.10
CA GLU A 49 -25.22 22.73 24.22
C GLU A 49 -23.78 23.10 23.83
N SER A 50 -23.22 24.04 24.57
CA SER A 50 -21.90 24.63 24.38
C SER A 50 -20.78 23.61 24.58
N LEU A 51 -19.93 23.41 23.57
CA LEU A 51 -18.65 22.72 23.69
C LEU A 51 -17.61 23.61 24.41
N PRO A 52 -16.75 23.04 25.27
CA PRO A 52 -15.74 23.81 26.00
C PRO A 52 -14.63 24.32 25.07
N LYS A 53 -14.25 25.60 25.24
CA LYS A 53 -13.14 26.27 24.55
C LYS A 53 -11.80 25.61 24.89
N ALA A 54 -11.05 25.22 23.87
CA ALA A 54 -9.62 24.91 23.98
C ALA A 54 -8.79 26.20 24.16
N PRO A 55 -7.73 26.20 24.99
CA PRO A 55 -6.91 27.38 25.20
C PRO A 55 -5.98 27.65 24.01
N ALA A 56 -5.90 28.92 23.61
CA ALA A 56 -5.00 29.42 22.59
C ALA A 56 -3.54 29.35 23.07
N SER A 57 -2.70 28.58 22.37
CA SER A 57 -1.25 28.66 22.51
C SER A 57 -0.70 29.79 21.65
N LYS A 58 0.05 30.69 22.29
CA LYS A 58 0.75 31.81 21.69
C LYS A 58 1.82 31.32 20.73
N VAL A 59 1.83 31.92 19.55
CA VAL A 59 2.94 31.89 18.60
C VAL A 59 3.97 32.91 19.09
N GLU A 60 5.15 32.45 19.51
CA GLU A 60 6.31 33.33 19.70
C GLU A 60 7.21 33.28 18.47
N SER A 61 7.34 34.45 17.85
CA SER A 61 8.21 34.77 16.72
C SER A 61 9.66 34.88 17.16
N PHE A 62 10.56 34.11 16.54
CA PHE A 62 12.00 34.37 16.64
C PHE A 62 12.41 35.48 15.65
N SER A 63 12.78 36.62 16.21
CA SER A 63 13.38 37.76 15.51
C SER A 63 14.89 37.61 15.48
N THR A 64 15.47 37.83 14.30
CA THR A 64 16.89 38.08 14.02
C THR A 64 17.49 39.18 14.89
N ARG A 65 18.77 39.03 15.27
CA ARG A 65 19.83 40.08 15.35
C ARG A 65 21.17 39.50 15.84
N GLU A 66 22.19 39.58 14.99
CA GLU A 66 23.58 39.91 15.39
C GLU A 66 23.62 41.40 15.85
N PRO A 67 24.59 41.92 16.66
CA PRO A 67 26.03 41.75 16.40
C PRO A 67 27.03 41.88 17.60
N THR A 68 28.31 41.80 17.23
CA THR A 68 29.50 42.52 17.73
C THR A 68 30.33 42.04 18.93
N ALA A 69 31.63 42.02 18.62
CA ALA A 69 32.80 41.76 19.45
C ALA A 69 33.13 42.87 20.47
N THR A 70 33.90 42.55 21.50
CA THR A 70 35.14 43.29 21.85
C THR A 70 35.98 42.55 22.89
N ALA A 71 37.28 42.78 22.78
CA ALA A 71 38.38 42.04 23.36
C ALA A 71 38.97 42.67 24.65
N LYS A 72 39.81 41.89 25.35
CA LYS A 72 41.06 42.19 26.12
C LYS A 72 41.21 41.11 27.22
N SER A 73 42.35 40.52 27.56
CA SER A 73 43.80 40.76 27.30
C SER A 73 44.62 39.53 27.80
N LYS A 74 45.72 39.20 27.09
CA LYS A 74 46.84 38.26 27.40
C LYS A 74 47.82 38.87 28.47
N PRO A 75 49.04 38.34 28.80
CA PRO A 75 49.78 37.10 28.42
C PRO A 75 50.57 36.36 29.56
N GLY A 76 51.16 35.19 29.23
CA GLY A 76 52.36 34.62 29.88
C GLY A 76 52.56 33.13 29.57
N ALA A 77 53.44 32.77 28.62
CA ALA A 77 54.74 32.08 28.83
C ALA A 77 54.58 30.57 29.13
N GLU A 78 55.22 29.59 28.50
CA GLU A 78 56.38 29.49 27.61
C GLU A 78 56.31 28.11 26.91
N ALA A 79 56.78 28.05 25.67
CA ALA A 79 57.02 26.81 24.95
C ALA A 79 58.47 26.36 25.18
N SER A 80 58.67 25.12 25.61
CA SER A 80 59.77 24.24 25.14
C SER A 80 59.91 23.02 26.04
N THR A 81 59.74 21.82 25.49
CA THR A 81 60.65 20.68 25.68
C THR A 81 60.15 19.53 24.82
N GLU A 82 60.51 19.60 23.55
CA GLU A 82 60.60 18.44 22.69
C GLU A 82 61.81 17.61 23.12
N LYS A 83 61.67 16.27 23.05
CA LYS A 83 62.68 15.21 23.33
C LYS A 83 62.80 14.77 24.79
N MET A 84 62.14 13.65 25.11
CA MET A 84 62.84 12.43 25.52
C MET A 84 61.88 11.24 25.69
N ARG A 85 62.31 10.08 25.16
CA ARG A 85 61.88 8.70 25.47
C ARG A 85 60.71 8.12 24.70
N GLU A 86 61.01 7.91 23.42
CA GLU A 86 60.98 6.58 22.80
C GLU A 86 61.23 5.44 23.81
N LYS A 87 60.20 4.65 24.10
CA LYS A 87 60.19 3.20 24.43
C LYS A 87 58.96 2.85 25.27
N GLU A 88 57.89 2.46 24.59
CA GLU A 88 57.01 1.37 25.05
C GLU A 88 56.29 0.76 23.84
N LYS A 89 57.06 0.07 23.00
CA LYS A 89 56.54 -0.99 22.15
C LYS A 89 56.24 -2.20 23.04
N LYS A 90 55.06 -2.25 23.63
CA LYS A 90 54.43 -3.52 24.08
C LYS A 90 53.33 -3.84 23.08
N GLY A 91 53.61 -4.86 22.28
CA GLY A 91 52.79 -5.28 21.16
C GLY A 91 51.40 -5.67 21.60
N PHE A 92 50.42 -4.86 21.22
CA PHE A 92 49.16 -5.39 20.74
C PHE A 92 49.34 -5.51 19.23
N GLY A 93 49.37 -6.75 18.73
CA GLY A 93 49.46 -7.03 17.30
C GLY A 93 48.23 -6.47 16.62
N PHE A 94 48.31 -5.21 16.18
CA PHE A 94 47.39 -4.65 15.20
C PHE A 94 47.61 -5.46 13.93
N SER A 95 46.72 -6.41 13.70
CA SER A 95 46.66 -7.19 12.48
C SER A 95 46.37 -6.22 11.33
N LEU A 96 47.44 -5.77 10.68
CA LEU A 96 47.45 -5.15 9.36
C LEU A 96 47.13 -6.18 8.25
N PHE A 97 46.63 -7.38 8.60
CA PHE A 97 46.55 -8.54 7.70
C PHE A 97 45.13 -8.95 7.28
N SER A 98 44.05 -8.38 7.80
CA SER A 98 42.72 -8.74 7.31
C SER A 98 42.39 -7.94 6.04
N LYS A 99 42.67 -8.52 4.85
CA LYS A 99 42.14 -8.04 3.57
C LYS A 99 40.61 -8.15 3.48
N LYS A 100 39.99 -8.96 4.33
CA LYS A 100 38.55 -9.21 4.41
C LYS A 100 37.85 -8.30 5.41
N LEU A 101 36.53 -8.17 5.28
CA LEU A 101 35.67 -7.53 6.28
C LEU A 101 35.81 -8.25 7.63
N SER A 102 35.90 -7.46 8.70
CA SER A 102 35.87 -8.00 10.07
C SER A 102 34.43 -8.19 10.54
N GLU A 103 34.20 -9.06 11.52
CA GLU A 103 32.86 -9.22 12.14
C GLU A 103 32.30 -7.89 12.68
N LYS A 104 33.19 -6.97 13.11
CA LYS A 104 32.78 -5.63 13.52
C LYS A 104 32.27 -4.79 12.34
N ASP A 105 32.95 -4.84 11.20
CA ASP A 105 32.53 -4.12 9.98
C ASP A 105 31.15 -4.63 9.51
N LEU A 106 30.96 -5.95 9.55
CA LEU A 106 29.71 -6.62 9.17
C LEU A 106 28.54 -6.25 10.10
N GLU A 107 28.78 -6.21 11.42
CA GLU A 107 27.78 -5.79 12.40
C GLU A 107 27.40 -4.31 12.25
N GLU A 108 28.38 -3.43 12.00
CA GLU A 108 28.12 -2.01 11.72
C GLU A 108 27.28 -1.81 10.45
N LEU A 109 27.59 -2.55 9.38
CA LEU A 109 26.79 -2.55 8.15
C LEU A 109 25.36 -3.03 8.42
N LYS A 110 25.19 -4.14 9.15
CA LYS A 110 23.86 -4.66 9.52
C LYS A 110 23.03 -3.63 10.26
N ILE A 111 23.62 -2.97 11.26
CA ILE A 111 22.97 -1.90 12.02
C ILE A 111 22.57 -0.75 11.08
N GLY A 112 23.42 -0.40 10.11
CA GLY A 112 23.12 0.59 9.08
C GLY A 112 21.90 0.21 8.23
N LEU A 113 21.85 -1.03 7.73
CA LEU A 113 20.73 -1.55 6.93
C LEU A 113 19.42 -1.55 7.72
N VAL A 114 19.44 -1.99 8.97
CA VAL A 114 18.25 -1.97 9.84
C VAL A 114 17.80 -0.53 10.11
N ARG A 115 18.73 0.40 10.35
CA ARG A 115 18.42 1.85 10.48
C ARG A 115 17.83 2.44 9.20
N ALA A 116 18.12 1.84 8.04
CA ALA A 116 17.49 2.18 6.77
C ALA A 116 16.08 1.59 6.58
N ASN A 117 15.46 1.06 7.64
CA ASN A 117 14.15 0.38 7.66
C ASN A 117 14.11 -0.97 6.92
N MET A 118 15.26 -1.62 6.77
CA MET A 118 15.32 -3.01 6.34
C MET A 118 14.99 -3.96 7.51
N SER A 119 14.36 -5.11 7.23
CA SER A 119 14.16 -6.13 8.26
C SER A 119 15.51 -6.73 8.67
N TYR A 120 15.56 -7.24 9.90
CA TYR A 120 16.78 -7.88 10.40
C TYR A 120 17.19 -9.06 9.50
N GLU A 121 16.21 -9.85 9.04
CA GLU A 121 16.41 -11.00 8.18
C GLU A 121 16.99 -10.62 6.82
N ALA A 122 16.58 -9.49 6.24
CA ALA A 122 17.10 -9.02 4.96
C ALA A 122 18.51 -8.48 5.11
N ALA A 123 18.76 -7.72 6.19
CA ALA A 123 20.07 -7.19 6.51
C ALA A 123 21.08 -8.31 6.78
N GLU A 124 20.70 -9.33 7.56
CA GLU A 124 21.54 -10.49 7.85
C GLU A 124 21.89 -11.25 6.56
N LYS A 125 20.93 -11.47 5.66
CA LYS A 125 21.18 -12.14 4.37
C LYS A 125 22.22 -11.41 3.53
N ILE A 126 22.15 -10.08 3.48
CA ILE A 126 23.13 -9.26 2.75
C ILE A 126 24.51 -9.38 3.40
N VAL A 127 24.58 -9.22 4.72
CA VAL A 127 25.85 -9.22 5.45
C VAL A 127 26.55 -10.58 5.39
N GLU A 128 25.80 -11.68 5.44
CA GLU A 128 26.34 -13.03 5.25
C GLU A 128 26.94 -13.22 3.84
N ALA A 129 26.33 -12.64 2.80
CA ALA A 129 26.89 -12.67 1.45
C ALA A 129 28.21 -11.87 1.33
N LEU A 130 28.46 -10.93 2.24
CA LEU A 130 29.68 -10.13 2.30
C LEU A 130 30.78 -10.72 3.20
N ARG A 131 30.49 -11.76 4.00
CA ARG A 131 31.39 -12.24 5.05
C ARG A 131 32.78 -12.63 4.54
N ASP A 132 32.85 -13.19 3.34
CA ASP A 132 34.10 -13.63 2.72
C ASP A 132 34.72 -12.62 1.73
N THR A 133 34.10 -11.45 1.58
CA THR A 133 34.49 -10.42 0.61
C THR A 133 35.72 -9.62 1.07
N GLU A 134 36.62 -9.33 0.13
CA GLU A 134 37.73 -8.41 0.38
C GLU A 134 37.21 -6.97 0.57
N LYS A 135 37.79 -6.21 1.50
CA LYS A 135 37.36 -4.83 1.81
C LYS A 135 37.29 -3.92 0.59
N LYS A 136 38.18 -4.12 -0.39
CA LYS A 136 38.22 -3.31 -1.63
C LYS A 136 37.07 -3.60 -2.60
N ALA A 137 36.44 -4.76 -2.48
CA ALA A 137 35.31 -5.18 -3.31
C ALA A 137 33.97 -5.08 -2.55
N ALA A 138 33.99 -4.68 -1.27
CA ALA A 138 32.81 -4.69 -0.41
C ALA A 138 31.66 -3.85 -0.97
N ASP A 139 31.93 -2.63 -1.43
CA ASP A 139 30.90 -1.71 -1.94
C ASP A 139 30.25 -2.23 -3.23
N GLU A 140 31.06 -2.80 -4.13
CA GLU A 140 30.58 -3.39 -5.39
C GLU A 140 29.72 -4.62 -5.12
N VAL A 141 30.20 -5.55 -4.28
CA VAL A 141 29.45 -6.74 -3.89
C VAL A 141 28.18 -6.38 -3.13
N LEU A 142 28.21 -5.38 -2.25
CA LEU A 142 27.02 -4.88 -1.56
C LEU A 142 25.98 -4.39 -2.56
N ARG A 143 26.39 -3.54 -3.52
CA ARG A 143 25.50 -3.02 -4.55
C ARG A 143 24.89 -4.15 -5.38
N GLU A 144 25.69 -5.13 -5.79
CA GLU A 144 25.23 -6.30 -6.54
C GLU A 144 24.21 -7.11 -5.74
N GLN A 145 24.49 -7.41 -4.47
CA GLN A 145 23.57 -8.15 -3.59
C GLN A 145 22.26 -7.42 -3.35
N LEU A 146 22.30 -6.09 -3.22
CA LEU A 146 21.11 -5.27 -3.08
C LEU A 146 20.26 -5.27 -4.37
N ILE A 147 20.88 -5.15 -5.56
CA ILE A 147 20.17 -5.22 -6.85
C ILE A 147 19.58 -6.62 -7.06
N GLU A 148 20.35 -7.67 -6.76
CA GLU A 148 19.91 -9.06 -6.86
C GLU A 148 18.70 -9.31 -5.97
N LEU A 149 18.73 -8.83 -4.72
CA LEU A 149 17.60 -8.95 -3.80
C LEU A 149 16.34 -8.27 -4.34
N LEU A 150 16.47 -7.09 -4.94
CA LEU A 150 15.33 -6.36 -5.51
C LEU A 150 14.75 -7.01 -6.75
N GLY A 151 15.53 -7.82 -7.47
CA GLY A 151 15.15 -8.41 -8.75
C GLY A 151 15.32 -7.44 -9.92
N THR A 152 15.70 -7.98 -11.07
CA THR A 152 15.94 -7.21 -12.30
C THR A 152 14.79 -7.32 -13.30
N GLU A 153 13.76 -8.11 -12.98
CA GLU A 153 12.59 -8.27 -13.81
C GLU A 153 11.87 -6.94 -14.05
N ARG A 154 11.73 -6.57 -15.32
CA ARG A 154 10.94 -5.42 -15.77
C ARG A 154 9.59 -5.91 -16.25
N PHE A 155 8.52 -5.29 -15.76
CA PHE A 155 7.16 -5.62 -16.18
C PHE A 155 6.50 -4.42 -16.86
N ASP A 156 6.23 -4.56 -18.16
CA ASP A 156 5.50 -3.56 -18.93
C ASP A 156 3.98 -3.80 -18.81
N LEU A 157 3.35 -3.05 -17.91
CA LEU A 157 1.91 -3.14 -17.67
C LEU A 157 1.09 -2.72 -18.89
N VAL A 158 1.54 -1.72 -19.65
CA VAL A 158 0.82 -1.22 -20.82
C VAL A 158 0.80 -2.28 -21.92
N LYS A 159 1.96 -2.90 -22.19
CA LYS A 159 2.08 -4.01 -23.12
C LYS A 159 1.27 -5.21 -22.66
N PHE A 160 1.37 -5.61 -21.39
CA PHE A 160 0.57 -6.71 -20.83
C PHE A 160 -0.92 -6.51 -21.11
N VAL A 161 -1.43 -5.31 -20.80
CA VAL A 161 -2.83 -4.94 -21.06
C VAL A 161 -3.17 -5.04 -22.55
N LYS A 162 -2.37 -4.41 -23.42
CA LYS A 162 -2.62 -4.43 -24.87
C LYS A 162 -2.60 -5.85 -25.45
N ASP A 163 -1.70 -6.70 -24.98
CA ASP A 163 -1.61 -8.09 -25.41
C ASP A 163 -2.82 -8.91 -24.95
N ARG A 164 -3.28 -8.73 -23.71
CA ARG A 164 -4.51 -9.37 -23.22
C ARG A 164 -5.73 -8.93 -24.02
N MET A 165 -5.84 -7.65 -24.34
CA MET A 165 -6.93 -7.10 -25.17
C MET A 165 -6.98 -7.67 -26.59
N LYS A 166 -5.90 -8.27 -27.12
CA LYS A 166 -5.96 -8.98 -28.42
C LYS A 166 -6.79 -10.26 -28.36
N THR A 167 -6.91 -10.86 -27.18
CA THR A 167 -7.57 -12.17 -26.98
C THR A 167 -8.81 -12.09 -26.11
N GLN A 168 -9.02 -10.98 -25.42
CA GLN A 168 -10.14 -10.77 -24.48
C GLN A 168 -10.84 -9.44 -24.75
N LYS A 169 -12.15 -9.41 -24.50
CA LYS A 169 -12.98 -8.19 -24.63
C LYS A 169 -12.90 -7.25 -23.43
N ALA A 170 -12.44 -7.73 -22.29
CA ALA A 170 -12.22 -6.93 -21.12
C ALA A 170 -11.03 -7.49 -20.34
N VAL A 171 -10.14 -6.62 -19.90
CA VAL A 171 -9.03 -7.00 -19.00
C VAL A 171 -9.36 -6.46 -17.61
N THR A 172 -9.23 -7.28 -16.58
CA THR A 172 -9.57 -6.88 -15.20
C THR A 172 -8.32 -6.85 -14.33
N ILE A 173 -7.98 -5.68 -13.79
CA ILE A 173 -6.89 -5.49 -12.85
C ILE A 173 -7.46 -5.05 -11.51
N LEU A 174 -7.12 -5.78 -10.44
CA LEU A 174 -7.59 -5.47 -9.09
C LEU A 174 -6.46 -5.00 -8.19
N PHE A 175 -6.75 -3.96 -7.41
CA PHE A 175 -5.82 -3.34 -6.49
C PHE A 175 -6.29 -3.55 -5.05
N PHE A 176 -5.42 -4.10 -4.21
CA PHE A 176 -5.70 -4.34 -2.81
C PHE A 176 -4.47 -4.07 -1.95
N GLY A 177 -4.63 -4.11 -0.63
CA GLY A 177 -3.64 -3.63 0.33
C GLY A 177 -4.29 -2.88 1.49
N PHE A 178 -3.51 -2.53 2.51
CA PHE A 178 -4.02 -1.87 3.71
C PHE A 178 -4.56 -0.45 3.47
N ASN A 179 -5.31 0.03 4.44
CA ASN A 179 -5.88 1.37 4.47
C ASN A 179 -4.73 2.37 4.55
N GLY A 180 -4.85 3.46 3.80
CA GLY A 180 -3.78 4.46 3.76
C GLY A 180 -2.57 4.09 2.87
N ALA A 181 -2.52 2.88 2.30
CA ALA A 181 -1.45 2.47 1.38
C ALA A 181 -1.50 3.15 0.00
N GLY A 182 -2.54 3.93 -0.29
CA GLY A 182 -2.64 4.72 -1.52
C GLY A 182 -3.34 4.04 -2.71
N LYS A 183 -4.05 2.93 -2.50
CA LYS A 183 -4.77 2.17 -3.56
C LYS A 183 -5.57 3.03 -4.54
N THR A 184 -6.53 3.81 -4.06
CA THR A 184 -7.43 4.63 -4.89
C THR A 184 -6.65 5.65 -5.73
N THR A 185 -5.62 6.28 -5.16
CA THR A 185 -4.75 7.21 -5.89
C THR A 185 -3.89 6.47 -6.92
N THR A 186 -3.37 5.29 -6.59
CA THR A 186 -2.62 4.43 -7.51
C THR A 186 -3.48 4.00 -8.70
N ILE A 187 -4.74 3.60 -8.47
CA ILE A 187 -5.71 3.29 -9.54
C ILE A 187 -5.87 4.48 -10.48
N ALA A 188 -5.99 5.70 -9.94
CA ALA A 188 -6.11 6.90 -10.75
C ALA A 188 -4.86 7.17 -11.60
N LYS A 189 -3.66 6.98 -11.03
CA LYS A 189 -2.37 7.11 -11.75
C LYS A 189 -2.23 6.07 -12.87
N ILE A 190 -2.55 4.81 -12.59
CA ILE A 190 -2.53 3.74 -13.59
C ILE A 190 -3.57 3.98 -14.68
N GLY A 191 -4.76 4.45 -14.31
CA GLY A 191 -5.80 4.86 -15.28
C GLY A 191 -5.33 5.99 -16.19
N HIS A 192 -4.66 7.00 -15.64
CA HIS A 192 -4.03 8.07 -16.41
C HIS A 192 -2.95 7.53 -17.36
N LEU A 193 -2.06 6.67 -16.88
CA LEU A 193 -1.00 6.02 -17.68
C LEU A 193 -1.59 5.23 -18.85
N LEU A 194 -2.56 4.36 -18.60
CA LEU A 194 -3.21 3.54 -19.63
C LEU A 194 -3.95 4.41 -20.65
N LYS A 195 -4.72 5.42 -20.18
CA LYS A 195 -5.42 6.36 -21.05
C LYS A 195 -4.47 7.13 -21.96
N LYS A 196 -3.34 7.63 -21.43
CA LYS A 196 -2.29 8.30 -22.21
C LYS A 196 -1.70 7.39 -23.29
N ASN A 197 -1.74 6.08 -23.08
CA ASN A 197 -1.29 5.06 -24.02
C ASN A 197 -2.39 4.53 -24.96
N GLY A 198 -3.54 5.20 -25.03
CA GLY A 198 -4.65 4.88 -25.93
C GLY A 198 -5.50 3.68 -25.50
N VAL A 199 -5.39 3.25 -24.24
CA VAL A 199 -6.19 2.13 -23.70
C VAL A 199 -7.51 2.67 -23.14
N PRO A 200 -8.68 2.14 -23.53
CA PRO A 200 -9.95 2.46 -22.88
C PRO A 200 -9.97 1.92 -21.45
N VAL A 201 -10.31 2.77 -20.48
CA VAL A 201 -10.28 2.44 -19.05
C VAL A 201 -11.66 2.66 -18.44
N VAL A 202 -12.03 1.78 -17.53
CA VAL A 202 -13.20 1.87 -16.64
C VAL A 202 -12.73 1.69 -15.21
N PHE A 203 -13.09 2.61 -14.32
CA PHE A 203 -12.88 2.43 -12.88
C PHE A 203 -14.03 1.64 -12.26
N ALA A 204 -13.71 0.79 -11.27
CA ALA A 204 -14.71 0.09 -10.47
C ALA A 204 -14.53 0.42 -8.99
N ALA A 205 -15.53 1.05 -8.37
CA ALA A 205 -15.50 1.48 -6.98
C ALA A 205 -15.83 0.34 -6.01
N GLY A 206 -14.97 -0.66 -5.94
CA GLY A 206 -15.16 -1.85 -5.11
C GLY A 206 -14.81 -1.68 -3.63
N ASP A 207 -14.22 -0.55 -3.19
CA ASP A 207 -14.22 -0.17 -1.75
C ASP A 207 -15.62 0.33 -1.36
N THR A 208 -16.56 -0.61 -1.22
CA THR A 208 -17.95 -0.30 -0.85
C THR A 208 -18.13 -0.04 0.64
N PHE A 209 -17.10 -0.31 1.44
CA PHE A 209 -17.11 -0.11 2.89
C PHE A 209 -16.89 1.34 3.31
N ARG A 210 -16.34 2.17 2.42
CA ARG A 210 -16.04 3.58 2.72
C ARG A 210 -16.71 4.47 1.69
N ALA A 211 -17.76 5.18 2.09
CA ALA A 211 -18.46 6.12 1.21
C ALA A 211 -17.51 7.17 0.61
N ALA A 212 -16.55 7.65 1.43
CA ALA A 212 -15.52 8.57 0.98
C ALA A 212 -14.58 7.97 -0.09
N ALA A 213 -14.34 6.65 -0.10
CA ALA A 213 -13.51 6.01 -1.12
C ALA A 213 -14.21 5.97 -2.48
N ILE A 214 -15.53 5.67 -2.50
CA ILE A 214 -16.36 5.75 -3.70
C ILE A 214 -16.34 7.17 -4.28
N GLU A 215 -16.51 8.19 -3.44
CA GLU A 215 -16.51 9.59 -3.87
C GLU A 215 -15.11 10.06 -4.32
N GLN A 216 -14.05 9.62 -3.64
CA GLN A 216 -12.67 9.90 -4.05
C GLN A 216 -12.37 9.32 -5.44
N LEU A 217 -12.69 8.05 -5.70
CA LEU A 217 -12.49 7.45 -7.01
C LEU A 217 -13.39 8.10 -8.07
N SER A 218 -14.62 8.49 -7.71
CA SER A 218 -15.53 9.23 -8.60
C SER A 218 -14.96 10.60 -9.00
N ALA A 219 -14.32 11.30 -8.07
CA ALA A 219 -13.66 12.57 -8.36
C ALA A 219 -12.48 12.38 -9.33
N HIS A 220 -11.65 11.35 -9.12
CA HIS A 220 -10.60 10.99 -10.06
C HIS A 220 -11.15 10.62 -11.44
N ALA A 221 -12.22 9.81 -11.50
CA ALA A 221 -12.91 9.44 -12.73
C ALA A 221 -13.34 10.69 -13.53
N LYS A 222 -13.99 11.64 -12.85
CA LYS A 222 -14.42 12.91 -13.42
C LYS A 222 -13.23 13.73 -13.93
N ASN A 223 -12.19 13.89 -13.12
CA ASN A 223 -11.01 14.70 -13.47
C ASN A 223 -10.23 14.10 -14.65
N LEU A 224 -10.18 12.78 -14.74
CA LEU A 224 -9.50 12.07 -15.83
C LEU A 224 -10.39 11.85 -17.05
N GLY A 225 -11.70 12.10 -16.97
CA GLY A 225 -12.67 11.72 -18.00
C GLY A 225 -12.64 10.21 -18.28
N ILE A 226 -12.65 9.41 -17.21
CA ILE A 226 -12.70 7.95 -17.22
C ILE A 226 -14.07 7.54 -16.66
N GLU A 227 -14.72 6.57 -17.29
CA GLU A 227 -16.01 6.05 -16.83
C GLU A 227 -15.84 5.27 -15.52
N ILE A 228 -16.83 5.34 -14.64
CA ILE A 228 -16.80 4.65 -13.34
C ILE A 228 -18.08 3.86 -13.10
N VAL A 229 -17.92 2.61 -12.67
CA VAL A 229 -19.00 1.79 -12.14
C VAL A 229 -18.93 1.82 -10.62
N LYS A 230 -20.05 2.20 -9.99
CA LYS A 230 -20.19 2.26 -8.54
C LYS A 230 -21.59 1.84 -8.13
N HIS A 231 -21.69 1.21 -6.97
CA HIS A 231 -22.96 0.92 -6.30
C HIS A 231 -23.15 1.84 -5.09
N LYS A 232 -24.24 1.64 -4.34
CA LYS A 232 -24.44 2.31 -3.05
C LYS A 232 -23.43 1.81 -2.01
N TYR A 233 -23.13 2.65 -1.03
CA TYR A 233 -22.38 2.27 0.16
C TYR A 233 -22.93 1.00 0.80
N GLY A 234 -22.04 0.08 1.21
CA GLY A 234 -22.40 -1.23 1.75
C GLY A 234 -22.87 -2.26 0.72
N GLY A 235 -22.80 -1.95 -0.58
CA GLY A 235 -23.05 -2.91 -1.65
C GLY A 235 -21.99 -4.01 -1.75
N ASP A 236 -22.24 -5.05 -2.54
CA ASP A 236 -21.31 -6.17 -2.75
C ASP A 236 -20.14 -5.76 -3.66
N PRO A 237 -18.88 -5.71 -3.17
CA PRO A 237 -17.73 -5.37 -3.99
C PRO A 237 -17.60 -6.25 -5.25
N ALA A 238 -17.91 -7.55 -5.11
CA ALA A 238 -17.78 -8.50 -6.21
C ALA A 238 -18.73 -8.16 -7.37
N ALA A 239 -19.93 -7.64 -7.05
CA ALA A 239 -20.91 -7.21 -8.04
C ALA A 239 -20.47 -5.93 -8.75
N VAL A 240 -19.86 -4.97 -8.03
CA VAL A 240 -19.33 -3.74 -8.64
C VAL A 240 -18.26 -4.06 -9.69
N ILE A 241 -17.30 -4.94 -9.36
CA ILE A 241 -16.26 -5.36 -10.31
C ILE A 241 -16.88 -6.11 -11.51
N PHE A 242 -17.86 -6.98 -11.25
CA PHE A 242 -18.52 -7.74 -12.31
C PHE A 242 -19.25 -6.84 -13.30
N ASP A 243 -20.00 -5.85 -12.81
CA ASP A 243 -20.70 -4.88 -13.65
C ASP A 243 -19.72 -4.01 -14.43
N ALA A 244 -18.60 -3.62 -13.82
CA ALA A 244 -17.52 -2.90 -14.51
C ALA A 244 -16.91 -3.74 -15.64
N LYS A 245 -16.71 -5.04 -15.43
CA LYS A 245 -16.24 -5.97 -16.48
C LYS A 245 -17.25 -6.05 -17.62
N LYS A 246 -18.55 -6.15 -17.33
CA LYS A 246 -19.61 -6.12 -18.35
C LYS A 246 -19.69 -4.81 -19.12
N HIS A 247 -19.39 -3.70 -18.48
CA HIS A 247 -19.28 -2.41 -19.16
C HIS A 247 -18.04 -2.36 -20.06
N ALA A 248 -16.87 -2.77 -19.55
CA ALA A 248 -15.61 -2.83 -20.29
C ALA A 248 -15.68 -3.75 -21.53
N GLU A 249 -16.43 -4.86 -21.45
CA GLU A 249 -16.66 -5.77 -22.60
C GLU A 249 -17.29 -5.07 -23.82
N LYS A 250 -18.07 -3.99 -23.60
CA LYS A 250 -18.75 -3.24 -24.67
C LYS A 250 -17.83 -2.24 -25.38
N ILE A 251 -16.89 -1.68 -24.65
CA ILE A 251 -15.94 -0.68 -25.16
C ILE A 251 -14.57 -1.29 -25.48
N HIS A 252 -14.43 -2.60 -25.30
CA HIS A 252 -13.18 -3.36 -25.44
C HIS A 252 -12.06 -2.73 -24.60
N GLY A 253 -12.27 -2.66 -23.27
CA GLY A 253 -11.43 -1.87 -22.36
C GLY A 253 -10.86 -2.62 -21.15
N VAL A 254 -10.25 -1.86 -20.25
CA VAL A 254 -9.65 -2.37 -19.00
C VAL A 254 -10.41 -1.86 -17.79
N VAL A 255 -10.74 -2.76 -16.88
CA VAL A 255 -11.26 -2.44 -15.55
C VAL A 255 -10.10 -2.29 -14.59
N LEU A 256 -10.05 -1.15 -13.90
CA LEU A 256 -9.19 -0.96 -12.73
C LEU A 256 -10.08 -0.90 -11.49
N GLY A 257 -10.07 -1.98 -10.71
CA GLY A 257 -10.96 -2.14 -9.56
C GLY A 257 -10.28 -1.82 -8.23
N ASP A 258 -10.91 -0.94 -7.47
CA ASP A 258 -10.57 -0.68 -6.08
C ASP A 258 -11.17 -1.74 -5.15
N THR A 259 -10.55 -1.96 -4.00
CA THR A 259 -11.07 -2.87 -2.96
C THR A 259 -10.92 -2.24 -1.58
N ALA A 260 -11.71 -2.71 -0.63
CA ALA A 260 -11.52 -2.34 0.78
C ALA A 260 -10.10 -2.72 1.27
N GLY A 261 -9.56 -1.95 2.23
CA GLY A 261 -8.23 -2.15 2.79
C GLY A 261 -8.17 -2.21 4.32
N ARG A 262 -9.10 -2.88 4.97
CA ARG A 262 -9.24 -2.84 6.44
C ARG A 262 -8.00 -3.39 7.17
N LEU A 263 -7.91 -3.14 8.48
CA LEU A 263 -6.81 -3.59 9.34
C LEU A 263 -6.62 -5.12 9.32
N HIS A 264 -5.39 -5.56 9.64
CA HIS A 264 -4.92 -6.94 9.53
C HIS A 264 -5.69 -7.96 10.39
N THR A 265 -6.44 -7.50 11.39
CA THR A 265 -7.25 -8.36 12.27
C THR A 265 -8.64 -8.67 11.71
N ASP A 266 -9.04 -8.07 10.58
CA ASP A 266 -10.37 -8.27 10.00
C ASP A 266 -10.42 -9.53 9.12
N LYS A 267 -10.76 -10.68 9.75
CA LYS A 267 -11.01 -11.93 9.02
C LYS A 267 -12.08 -11.78 7.92
N GLY A 268 -13.03 -10.85 8.08
CA GLY A 268 -14.06 -10.58 7.10
C GLY A 268 -13.51 -9.98 5.81
N LEU A 269 -12.48 -9.12 5.90
CA LEU A 269 -11.81 -8.54 4.74
C LEU A 269 -11.23 -9.62 3.82
N MET A 270 -10.51 -10.59 4.39
CA MET A 270 -9.82 -11.62 3.61
C MET A 270 -10.82 -12.50 2.85
N GLU A 271 -11.93 -12.87 3.48
CA GLU A 271 -12.99 -13.64 2.82
C GLU A 271 -13.72 -12.82 1.74
N GLU A 272 -13.94 -11.52 1.98
CA GLU A 272 -14.48 -10.59 0.98
C GLU A 272 -13.55 -10.49 -0.24
N LEU A 273 -12.25 -10.28 -0.02
CA LEU A 273 -11.26 -10.23 -1.10
C LEU A 273 -11.19 -11.56 -1.87
N LYS A 274 -11.16 -12.71 -1.18
CA LYS A 274 -11.21 -14.04 -1.84
C LYS A 274 -12.46 -14.19 -2.68
N LYS A 275 -13.62 -13.71 -2.20
CA LYS A 275 -14.87 -13.73 -2.97
C LYS A 275 -14.74 -12.86 -4.22
N VAL A 276 -14.23 -11.63 -4.11
CA VAL A 276 -14.01 -10.73 -5.25
C VAL A 276 -13.10 -11.39 -6.30
N MET A 277 -11.96 -11.95 -5.88
CA MET A 277 -11.02 -12.63 -6.78
C MET A 277 -11.67 -13.84 -7.46
N ARG A 278 -12.39 -14.68 -6.70
CA ARG A 278 -13.05 -15.88 -7.23
C ARG A 278 -14.13 -15.55 -8.26
N VAL A 279 -15.01 -14.58 -7.94
CA VAL A 279 -16.15 -14.21 -8.80
C VAL A 279 -15.66 -13.56 -10.10
N ASN A 280 -14.62 -12.73 -10.03
CA ASN A 280 -14.22 -11.90 -11.17
C ASN A 280 -13.07 -12.51 -11.98
N SER A 281 -12.27 -13.41 -11.38
CA SER A 281 -11.08 -14.03 -11.98
C SER A 281 -10.21 -12.98 -12.70
N PRO A 282 -9.63 -12.02 -11.93
CA PRO A 282 -8.89 -10.91 -12.52
C PRO A 282 -7.67 -11.40 -13.31
N ASP A 283 -7.36 -10.70 -14.41
CA ASP A 283 -6.19 -10.97 -15.24
C ASP A 283 -4.88 -10.60 -14.54
N PHE A 284 -4.94 -9.64 -13.62
CA PHE A 284 -3.78 -9.18 -12.87
C PHE A 284 -4.17 -8.62 -11.51
N LYS A 285 -3.40 -8.99 -10.48
CA LYS A 285 -3.64 -8.65 -9.08
C LYS A 285 -2.47 -7.84 -8.53
N ILE A 286 -2.74 -6.60 -8.12
CA ILE A 286 -1.72 -5.67 -7.64
C ILE A 286 -1.89 -5.44 -6.14
N LEU A 287 -0.85 -5.77 -5.38
CA LEU A 287 -0.74 -5.42 -3.98
C LEU A 287 -0.07 -4.05 -3.86
N VAL A 288 -0.77 -3.09 -3.27
CA VAL A 288 -0.28 -1.72 -3.02
C VAL A 288 0.18 -1.61 -1.58
N MET A 289 1.44 -1.23 -1.37
CA MET A 289 2.08 -1.16 -0.06
C MET A 289 2.60 0.26 0.22
N ASP A 290 2.55 0.66 1.48
CA ASP A 290 3.12 1.91 1.95
C ASP A 290 4.59 1.70 2.31
N SER A 291 5.49 2.41 1.63
CA SER A 291 6.93 2.28 1.89
C SER A 291 7.34 2.74 3.29
N LEU A 292 6.52 3.54 3.97
CA LEU A 292 6.76 4.04 5.33
C LEU A 292 6.46 3.03 6.44
N THR A 293 5.88 1.89 6.11
CA THR A 293 5.45 0.87 7.10
C THR A 293 6.61 0.31 7.91
N GLY A 294 7.85 0.41 7.41
CA GLY A 294 9.04 -0.12 8.09
C GLY A 294 9.02 -1.64 8.18
N SER A 295 9.39 -2.21 9.33
CA SER A 295 9.50 -3.65 9.55
C SER A 295 8.17 -4.40 9.47
N ASP A 296 7.04 -3.76 9.78
CA ASP A 296 5.71 -4.40 9.77
C ASP A 296 5.25 -4.76 8.36
N ILE A 297 5.94 -4.28 7.33
CA ILE A 297 5.60 -4.51 5.93
C ILE A 297 5.64 -5.99 5.54
N VAL A 298 6.50 -6.79 6.19
CA VAL A 298 6.60 -8.23 5.97
C VAL A 298 5.34 -8.93 6.46
N THR A 299 4.90 -8.64 7.68
CA THR A 299 3.62 -9.13 8.22
C THR A 299 2.44 -8.73 7.33
N GLN A 300 2.47 -7.51 6.77
CA GLN A 300 1.45 -7.07 5.84
C GLN A 300 1.43 -7.88 4.54
N LEU A 301 2.61 -8.16 3.98
CA LEU A 301 2.79 -8.99 2.79
C LEU A 301 2.24 -10.39 3.02
N GLU A 302 2.65 -11.04 4.11
CA GLU A 302 2.24 -12.41 4.46
C GLU A 302 0.72 -12.56 4.58
N ASN A 303 0.05 -11.58 5.18
CA ASN A 303 -1.40 -11.56 5.27
C ASN A 303 -2.06 -11.60 3.88
N PHE A 304 -1.55 -10.82 2.91
CA PHE A 304 -2.09 -10.77 1.56
C PHE A 304 -1.62 -11.90 0.64
N SER A 305 -0.54 -12.61 0.97
CA SER A 305 -0.09 -13.79 0.23
C SER A 305 -1.17 -14.88 0.13
N ALA A 306 -2.09 -14.97 1.11
CA ALA A 306 -3.23 -15.88 1.06
C ALA A 306 -4.27 -15.54 -0.05
N ILE A 307 -4.28 -14.30 -0.56
CA ILE A 307 -5.09 -13.91 -1.74
C ILE A 307 -4.34 -14.21 -3.04
N GLY A 308 -3.01 -14.13 -2.99
CA GLY A 308 -2.11 -14.22 -4.14
C GLY A 308 -2.15 -12.96 -5.00
N PHE A 309 -0.98 -12.40 -5.32
CA PHE A 309 -0.80 -11.22 -6.17
C PHE A 309 0.23 -11.51 -7.26
N ASP A 310 0.19 -10.70 -8.32
CA ASP A 310 1.04 -10.85 -9.51
C ASP A 310 2.10 -9.74 -9.59
N GLY A 311 1.91 -8.63 -8.88
CA GLY A 311 2.89 -7.57 -8.78
C GLY A 311 2.62 -6.60 -7.62
N LEU A 312 3.64 -5.78 -7.33
CA LEU A 312 3.67 -4.85 -6.20
C LEU A 312 3.76 -3.40 -6.69
N ILE A 313 3.13 -2.49 -5.97
CA ILE A 313 3.37 -1.05 -6.10
C ILE A 313 3.64 -0.48 -4.72
N PHE A 314 4.77 0.23 -4.57
CA PHE A 314 5.07 0.99 -3.36
C PHE A 314 4.62 2.43 -3.52
N THR A 315 4.04 3.02 -2.49
CA THR A 315 3.67 4.45 -2.47
C THR A 315 4.45 5.21 -1.41
N LYS A 316 4.36 6.54 -1.47
CA LYS A 316 5.00 7.48 -0.53
C LYS A 316 6.52 7.36 -0.51
N VAL A 317 7.11 6.93 -1.63
CA VAL A 317 8.56 6.70 -1.75
C VAL A 317 9.32 8.02 -1.71
N GLU A 318 8.66 9.13 -2.07
CA GLU A 318 9.22 10.48 -2.03
C GLU A 318 9.50 11.01 -0.63
N ILE A 319 8.80 10.48 0.39
CA ILE A 319 9.01 10.84 1.80
C ILE A 319 9.69 9.71 2.59
N ASN A 320 10.14 8.66 1.91
CA ASN A 320 10.93 7.59 2.50
C ASN A 320 12.40 7.74 2.08
N GLU A 321 13.16 8.44 2.90
CA GLU A 321 14.58 8.74 2.62
C GLU A 321 15.45 7.48 2.52
N LYS A 322 15.05 6.36 3.14
CA LYS A 322 15.91 5.19 3.31
C LYS A 322 15.50 3.96 2.50
N GLY A 323 14.22 3.78 2.16
CA GLY A 323 13.77 2.76 1.20
C GLY A 323 13.96 1.28 1.58
N GLY A 324 14.53 0.96 2.76
CA GLY A 324 14.90 -0.41 3.16
C GLY A 324 13.73 -1.40 3.23
N SER A 325 12.50 -0.91 3.46
CA SER A 325 11.29 -1.73 3.52
C SER A 325 10.99 -2.47 2.20
N ILE A 326 11.44 -1.94 1.06
CA ILE A 326 11.29 -2.56 -0.26
C ILE A 326 12.10 -3.86 -0.35
N PHE A 327 13.32 -3.87 0.21
CA PHE A 327 14.21 -5.04 0.24
C PHE A 327 13.62 -6.14 1.12
N SER A 328 13.05 -5.77 2.28
CA SER A 328 12.36 -6.70 3.17
C SER A 328 11.23 -7.42 2.47
N VAL A 329 10.41 -6.70 1.68
CA VAL A 329 9.32 -7.31 0.91
C VAL A 329 9.88 -8.27 -0.14
N ARG A 330 10.89 -7.84 -0.90
CA ARG A 330 11.50 -8.65 -1.97
C ARG A 330 12.21 -9.91 -1.48
N GLN A 331 12.70 -9.91 -0.24
CA GLN A 331 13.20 -11.13 0.39
C GLN A 331 12.11 -12.20 0.55
N HIS A 332 10.86 -11.79 0.73
CA HIS A 332 9.74 -12.66 1.06
C HIS A 332 8.82 -12.99 -0.14
N THR A 333 9.05 -12.37 -1.29
CA THR A 333 8.25 -12.64 -2.50
C THR A 333 9.04 -12.48 -3.79
N ASP A 334 8.77 -13.38 -4.73
CA ASP A 334 9.31 -13.37 -6.10
C ASP A 334 8.56 -12.39 -7.02
N LYS A 335 7.46 -11.78 -6.56
CA LYS A 335 6.62 -10.94 -7.43
C LYS A 335 7.28 -9.60 -7.77
N PRO A 336 7.24 -9.17 -9.04
CA PRO A 336 7.90 -7.96 -9.48
C PRO A 336 7.30 -6.72 -8.82
N ILE A 337 8.16 -5.75 -8.53
CA ILE A 337 7.73 -4.39 -8.24
C ILE A 337 7.51 -3.70 -9.58
N LEU A 338 6.31 -3.16 -9.79
CA LEU A 338 5.90 -2.58 -11.06
C LEU A 338 6.23 -1.09 -11.09
N PHE A 339 5.82 -0.39 -10.03
CA PHE A 339 5.88 1.06 -9.94
C PHE A 339 6.16 1.54 -8.53
N LEU A 340 6.68 2.77 -8.46
CA LEU A 340 6.88 3.57 -7.26
C LEU A 340 6.00 4.83 -7.38
N GLY A 341 5.08 5.01 -6.45
CA GLY A 341 4.35 6.26 -6.29
C GLY A 341 5.22 7.29 -5.58
N THR A 342 5.51 8.39 -6.27
CA THR A 342 6.49 9.42 -5.86
C THR A 342 5.86 10.79 -5.60
N GLY A 343 4.57 10.84 -5.26
CA GLY A 343 3.84 12.10 -5.07
C GLY A 343 2.32 11.96 -5.21
N GLN A 344 1.62 13.08 -5.39
CA GLN A 344 0.15 13.14 -5.43
C GLN A 344 -0.43 13.33 -6.83
N GLY A 345 0.34 13.87 -7.78
CA GLY A 345 -0.07 14.10 -9.16
C GLY A 345 -0.26 12.79 -9.93
N TYR A 346 -1.06 12.84 -11.01
CA TYR A 346 -1.31 11.66 -11.84
C TYR A 346 -0.06 11.11 -12.55
N GLY A 347 0.93 11.96 -12.78
CA GLY A 347 2.23 11.60 -13.34
C GLY A 347 3.26 11.15 -12.31
N ASP A 348 2.96 11.23 -11.01
CA ASP A 348 3.89 10.88 -9.93
C ASP A 348 3.92 9.36 -9.70
N LEU A 349 4.23 8.65 -10.77
CA LEU A 349 4.33 7.20 -10.84
C LEU A 349 5.54 6.86 -11.70
N MET A 350 6.55 6.27 -11.07
CA MET A 350 7.80 5.87 -11.71
C MET A 350 7.82 4.36 -11.91
N GLU A 351 8.29 3.88 -13.05
CA GLU A 351 8.61 2.46 -13.24
C GLU A 351 9.70 2.02 -12.26
N PHE A 352 9.59 0.79 -11.76
CA PHE A 352 10.57 0.27 -10.82
C PHE A 352 11.94 0.08 -11.48
N ASP A 353 12.98 0.53 -10.78
CA ASP A 353 14.37 0.50 -11.21
C ASP A 353 15.23 0.24 -9.96
N PRO A 354 15.71 -1.01 -9.73
CA PRO A 354 16.46 -1.39 -8.56
C PRO A 354 17.76 -0.62 -8.45
N GLU A 355 18.41 -0.27 -9.56
CA GLU A 355 19.62 0.55 -9.55
C GLU A 355 19.36 1.91 -8.89
N LYS A 356 18.25 2.57 -9.25
CA LYS A 356 17.83 3.84 -8.63
C LYS A 356 17.43 3.70 -7.16
N ILE A 357 16.92 2.53 -6.75
CA ILE A 357 16.58 2.28 -5.35
C ILE A 357 17.84 2.10 -4.51
N VAL A 358 18.82 1.33 -5.00
CA VAL A 358 20.08 1.12 -4.31
C VAL A 358 20.86 2.43 -4.17
N GLU A 359 20.86 3.28 -5.19
CA GLU A 359 21.47 4.62 -5.12
C GLU A 359 20.85 5.52 -4.04
N LYS A 360 19.57 5.32 -3.68
CA LYS A 360 18.90 6.09 -2.63
C LYS A 360 19.19 5.59 -1.22
N LEU A 361 19.69 4.36 -1.04
CA LEU A 361 19.89 3.82 0.30
C LEU A 361 20.98 4.54 1.10
N ASP A 362 21.86 5.28 0.41
CA ASP A 362 22.93 6.10 1.01
C ASP A 362 23.70 5.31 2.09
N LEU A 363 24.19 4.13 1.69
CA LEU A 363 24.97 3.18 2.51
C LEU A 363 26.47 3.35 2.30
#